data_AF-A0A6L9ITC3-F1
#
_entry.id   AF-A0A6L9ITC3-F1
#
_cell.length_a   1.000
_cell.length_b   1.000
_cell.length_c   1.000
_cell.angle_alpha   90.00
_cell.angle_beta   90.00
_cell.angle_gamma   90.00
#
_symmetry.space_group_name_H-M   'P 1'
#
loop_
_entity.id
_entity.type
_entity.pdbx_description
1 polymer ?
#
loop_
_entity_poly.entity_id
_entity_poly.type
_entity_poly.pdbx_seq_one_letter_code
_entity_poly.pdbx_strand_id
1 'polypeptide(L)'
;MTELVAAQLYRAPFENVSKVYYQHHQGLRGLPSLEQYLDGIEQHHFGGTCYVNNFHLNGLLNHLGYAAHLCGADMNRPDVHLVNIVQVEGREYLVDVGYGAPFDRPLPRDLTDAYVITCGRDQYILQPRDERGRSRLDLVRNGQHKHGYDINPTPRHIDEFQGVIQHSYRAEATFMNTLLIARFFPRRSLVVHNFTVIEAEGTHATSRVLASDAELAAFVAQQMEMPRDIVQDVIAHLGGLHGDAWG
;
A
#
# COMPACT_ATOMS: atom_id res chain seq x y z
N MET A 1 -6.84 -14.31 11.94
CA MET A 1 -5.92 -13.35 11.30
C MET A 1 -6.08 -13.30 9.78
N THR A 2 -6.04 -14.41 9.03
CA THR A 2 -6.18 -14.38 7.55
C THR A 2 -7.38 -13.60 7.05
N GLU A 3 -8.57 -13.83 7.61
CA GLU A 3 -9.79 -13.11 7.24
C GLU A 3 -9.69 -11.60 7.50
N LEU A 4 -9.01 -11.18 8.58
CA LEU A 4 -8.80 -9.76 8.90
C LEU A 4 -7.87 -9.10 7.89
N VAL A 5 -6.77 -9.76 7.51
CA VAL A 5 -5.81 -9.24 6.52
C VAL A 5 -6.49 -9.11 5.16
N ALA A 6 -7.21 -10.15 4.72
CA ALA A 6 -7.98 -10.12 3.48
C ALA A 6 -9.04 -9.02 3.48
N ALA A 7 -9.84 -8.92 4.56
CA ALA A 7 -10.88 -7.90 4.68
C ALA A 7 -10.30 -6.49 4.62
N GLN A 8 -9.21 -6.23 5.36
CA GLN A 8 -8.53 -4.94 5.33
C GLN A 8 -8.02 -4.60 3.92
N LEU A 9 -7.31 -5.54 3.27
CA LEU A 9 -6.74 -5.34 1.94
C LEU A 9 -7.82 -5.05 0.88
N TYR A 10 -8.95 -5.73 0.95
CA TYR A 10 -10.04 -5.57 -0.02
C TYR A 10 -10.91 -4.34 0.26
N ARG A 11 -10.97 -3.87 1.51
CA ARG A 11 -11.79 -2.73 1.92
C ARG A 11 -11.04 -1.40 1.81
N ALA A 12 -9.77 -1.36 2.21
CA ALA A 12 -8.94 -0.15 2.22
C ALA A 12 -7.78 -0.30 1.20
N PRO A 13 -7.88 0.31 0.00
CA PRO A 13 -6.84 0.18 -1.02
C PRO A 13 -5.53 0.85 -0.58
N PHE A 14 -4.44 0.51 -1.26
CA PHE A 14 -3.28 1.39 -1.26
C PHE A 14 -3.62 2.60 -2.15
N GLU A 15 -3.50 3.80 -1.61
CA GLU A 15 -3.80 5.01 -2.39
C GLU A 15 -3.17 6.28 -1.79
N ASN A 16 -3.05 7.33 -2.61
CA ASN A 16 -2.63 8.65 -2.16
C ASN A 16 -3.66 9.77 -2.41
N VAL A 17 -4.88 9.45 -2.82
CA VAL A 17 -6.01 10.39 -2.94
C VAL A 17 -6.33 11.01 -1.58
N SER A 18 -6.53 10.19 -0.55
CA SER A 18 -6.84 10.67 0.82
C SER A 18 -5.71 11.53 1.38
N LYS A 19 -4.46 11.15 1.12
CA LYS A 19 -3.26 11.90 1.53
C LYS A 19 -3.29 13.32 0.97
N VAL A 20 -3.50 13.46 -0.35
CA VAL A 20 -3.55 14.77 -1.02
C VAL A 20 -4.79 15.54 -0.58
N TYR A 21 -5.95 14.89 -0.51
CA TYR A 21 -7.21 15.50 -0.10
C TYR A 21 -7.13 16.08 1.32
N TYR A 22 -6.69 15.30 2.31
CA TYR A 22 -6.56 15.77 3.69
C TYR A 22 -5.46 16.84 3.84
N GLN A 23 -4.37 16.75 3.09
CA GLN A 23 -3.34 17.79 3.09
C GLN A 23 -3.89 19.11 2.53
N HIS A 24 -4.63 19.06 1.43
CA HIS A 24 -5.17 20.24 0.74
C HIS A 24 -6.28 20.92 1.55
N HIS A 25 -7.24 20.14 2.08
CA HIS A 25 -8.44 20.67 2.74
C HIS A 25 -8.29 20.86 4.25
N GLN A 26 -7.40 20.11 4.90
CA GLN A 26 -7.27 20.11 6.37
C GLN A 26 -5.85 20.43 6.84
N GLY A 27 -4.89 20.61 5.93
CA GLY A 27 -3.49 20.87 6.27
C GLY A 27 -2.79 19.67 6.93
N LEU A 28 -3.37 18.46 6.84
CA LEU A 28 -2.84 17.26 7.49
C LEU A 28 -1.48 16.87 6.89
N ARG A 29 -0.45 16.78 7.73
CA ARG A 29 0.91 16.35 7.37
C ARG A 29 1.40 15.20 8.27
N GLY A 30 0.56 14.18 8.42
CA GLY A 30 0.78 13.06 9.31
C GLY A 30 -0.12 11.88 8.99
N LEU A 31 -0.42 11.06 9.99
CA LEU A 31 -1.43 10.01 9.90
C LEU A 31 -2.82 10.61 10.17
N PRO A 32 -3.87 10.20 9.43
CA PRO A 32 -5.23 10.49 9.85
C PRO A 32 -5.53 9.79 11.18
N SER A 33 -6.39 10.40 12.00
CA SER A 33 -6.92 9.74 13.19
C SER A 33 -7.70 8.47 12.81
N LEU A 34 -7.97 7.60 13.79
CA LEU A 34 -8.78 6.40 13.55
C LEU A 34 -10.17 6.76 13.00
N GLU A 35 -10.82 7.77 13.56
CA GLU A 35 -12.13 8.27 13.09
C GLU A 35 -12.06 8.72 11.62
N GLN A 36 -11.10 9.59 11.28
CA GLN A 36 -10.90 10.03 9.89
C GLN A 36 -10.56 8.88 8.92
N TYR A 37 -9.85 7.84 9.39
CA TYR A 37 -9.53 6.67 8.59
C TYR A 37 -10.78 5.83 8.31
N LEU A 38 -11.59 5.56 9.34
CA LEU A 38 -12.83 4.79 9.22
C LEU A 38 -13.86 5.55 8.39
N ASP A 39 -14.06 6.85 8.65
CA ASP A 39 -14.96 7.70 7.88
C ASP A 39 -14.55 7.75 6.40
N GLY A 40 -13.24 7.87 6.13
CA GLY A 40 -12.72 7.85 4.76
C GLY A 40 -13.00 6.53 4.03
N ILE A 41 -12.86 5.39 4.72
CA ILE A 41 -13.21 4.07 4.17
C ILE A 41 -14.72 3.99 3.88
N GLU A 42 -15.56 4.45 4.79
CA GLU A 42 -17.02 4.33 4.69
C GLU A 42 -17.63 5.27 3.65
N GLN A 43 -17.21 6.53 3.63
CA GLN A 43 -17.82 7.58 2.83
C GLN A 43 -17.16 7.75 1.46
N HIS A 44 -15.87 7.41 1.35
CA HIS A 44 -15.06 7.78 0.18
C HIS A 44 -14.26 6.62 -0.41
N HIS A 45 -14.37 5.42 0.15
CA HIS A 45 -13.54 4.26 -0.23
C HIS A 45 -12.04 4.56 -0.20
N PHE A 46 -11.62 5.44 0.72
CA PHE A 46 -10.22 5.72 0.96
C PHE A 46 -9.52 4.53 1.62
N GLY A 47 -8.20 4.56 1.57
CA GLY A 47 -7.35 3.71 2.39
C GLY A 47 -6.15 4.54 2.82
N GLY A 48 -5.01 4.29 2.20
CA GLY A 48 -3.85 5.15 2.36
C GLY A 48 -2.55 4.46 1.93
N THR A 49 -1.44 5.10 2.25
CA THR A 49 -0.11 4.53 2.01
C THR A 49 0.27 3.53 3.11
N CYS A 50 1.49 2.97 3.03
CA CYS A 50 1.98 2.01 4.01
C CYS A 50 1.87 2.48 5.46
N TYR A 51 2.18 3.75 5.73
CA TYR A 51 2.11 4.29 7.08
C TYR A 51 0.69 4.32 7.63
N VAL A 52 -0.32 4.55 6.79
CA VAL A 52 -1.72 4.65 7.23
C VAL A 52 -2.32 3.25 7.38
N ASN A 53 -2.26 2.45 6.31
CA ASN A 53 -2.90 1.13 6.30
C ASN A 53 -2.27 0.17 7.31
N ASN A 54 -0.93 0.10 7.39
CA ASN A 54 -0.28 -0.81 8.33
C ASN A 54 -0.38 -0.33 9.77
N PHE A 55 -0.42 0.98 10.04
CA PHE A 55 -0.61 1.51 11.39
C PHE A 55 -2.00 1.20 11.94
N HIS A 56 -3.06 1.47 11.17
CA HIS A 56 -4.43 1.22 11.65
C HIS A 56 -4.73 -0.27 11.74
N LEU A 57 -4.20 -1.11 10.83
CA LEU A 57 -4.29 -2.56 10.97
C LEU A 57 -3.54 -3.06 12.22
N ASN A 58 -2.36 -2.49 12.53
CA ASN A 58 -1.64 -2.82 13.76
C ASN A 58 -2.49 -2.58 15.01
N GLY A 59 -3.13 -1.41 15.09
CA GLY A 59 -4.01 -1.05 16.19
C GLY A 59 -5.18 -2.03 16.35
N LEU A 60 -5.83 -2.40 15.25
CA LEU A 60 -6.89 -3.41 15.26
C LEU A 60 -6.40 -4.78 15.75
N LEU A 61 -5.27 -5.27 15.21
CA LEU A 61 -4.72 -6.57 15.59
C LEU A 61 -4.37 -6.62 17.08
N ASN A 62 -3.71 -5.57 17.59
CA ASN A 62 -3.40 -5.47 19.02
C ASN A 62 -4.66 -5.38 19.89
N HIS A 63 -5.68 -4.63 19.46
CA HIS A 63 -6.97 -4.56 20.16
C HIS A 63 -7.67 -5.93 20.27
N LEU A 64 -7.52 -6.77 19.23
CA LEU A 64 -8.05 -8.13 19.20
C LEU A 64 -7.16 -9.15 19.95
N GLY A 65 -6.06 -8.71 20.57
CA GLY A 65 -5.18 -9.55 21.39
C GLY A 65 -4.07 -10.27 20.62
N TYR A 66 -3.84 -9.95 19.34
CA TYR A 66 -2.66 -10.42 18.63
C TYR A 66 -1.42 -9.67 19.11
N ALA A 67 -0.28 -10.36 19.20
CA ALA A 67 1.02 -9.73 19.43
C ALA A 67 1.55 -9.16 18.11
N ALA A 68 1.11 -7.95 17.75
CA ALA A 68 1.46 -7.28 16.49
C ALA A 68 2.39 -6.08 16.72
N HIS A 69 3.57 -6.11 16.11
CA HIS A 69 4.57 -5.05 16.22
C HIS A 69 4.70 -4.29 14.91
N LEU A 70 4.72 -2.97 15.00
CA LEU A 70 5.19 -2.12 13.89
C LEU A 70 6.69 -2.34 13.72
N CYS A 71 7.10 -2.52 12.48
CA CYS A 71 8.49 -2.74 12.09
C CYS A 71 8.81 -1.89 10.86
N GLY A 72 10.09 -1.52 10.74
CA GLY A 72 10.58 -0.81 9.57
C GLY A 72 11.04 -1.76 8.48
N ALA A 73 11.05 -1.28 7.26
CA ALA A 73 11.69 -1.95 6.14
C ALA A 73 12.48 -0.96 5.28
N ASP A 74 13.65 -1.41 4.85
CA ASP A 74 14.57 -0.64 4.04
C ASP A 74 14.16 -0.75 2.56
N MET A 75 14.09 0.39 1.87
CA MET A 75 13.92 0.45 0.41
C MET A 75 15.10 1.22 -0.18
N ASN A 76 14.85 2.38 -0.79
CA ASN A 76 15.89 3.31 -1.24
C ASN A 76 16.65 3.97 -0.07
N ARG A 77 16.08 3.91 1.13
CA ARG A 77 16.65 4.42 2.39
C ARG A 77 16.21 3.49 3.54
N PRO A 78 16.90 3.51 4.68
CA PRO A 78 16.52 2.71 5.83
C PRO A 78 15.16 3.09 6.42
N ASP A 79 14.40 2.10 6.90
CA ASP A 79 13.12 2.26 7.63
C ASP A 79 12.14 3.27 6.98
N VAL A 80 12.01 3.24 5.64
CA VAL A 80 11.07 4.10 4.88
C VAL A 80 9.79 3.40 4.48
N HIS A 81 9.64 2.12 4.80
CA HIS A 81 8.38 1.38 4.67
C HIS A 81 7.98 0.84 6.03
N LEU A 82 6.69 0.95 6.35
CA LEU A 82 6.12 0.45 7.60
C LEU A 82 5.47 -0.89 7.32
N VAL A 83 5.77 -1.91 8.12
CA VAL A 83 5.15 -3.25 8.05
C VAL A 83 4.73 -3.71 9.43
N ASN A 84 3.94 -4.79 9.49
CA ASN A 84 3.63 -5.48 10.74
C ASN A 84 4.34 -6.83 10.81
N ILE A 85 4.89 -7.14 11.98
CA ILE A 85 5.28 -8.51 12.34
C ILE A 85 4.36 -8.98 13.46
N VAL A 86 3.72 -10.13 13.24
CA VAL A 86 2.71 -10.67 14.15
C VAL A 86 3.13 -12.07 14.60
N GLN A 87 3.10 -12.29 15.91
CA GLN A 87 3.35 -13.60 16.52
C GLN A 87 2.02 -14.31 16.80
N VAL A 88 1.88 -15.54 16.30
CA VAL A 88 0.71 -16.41 16.54
C VAL A 88 1.22 -17.82 16.82
N GLU A 89 0.89 -18.37 17.99
CA GLU A 89 1.23 -19.75 18.38
C GLU A 89 2.73 -20.07 18.23
N GLY A 90 3.61 -19.12 18.55
CA GLY A 90 5.07 -19.26 18.46
C GLY A 90 5.63 -19.14 17.04
N ARG A 91 4.79 -18.80 16.05
CA ARG A 91 5.19 -18.53 14.67
C ARG A 91 5.09 -17.06 14.35
N GLU A 92 5.98 -16.62 13.47
CA GLU A 92 6.11 -15.22 13.07
C GLU A 92 5.62 -15.03 11.64
N TYR A 93 4.81 -13.99 11.45
CA TYR A 93 4.25 -13.62 10.17
C TYR A 93 4.52 -12.16 9.83
N LEU A 94 4.86 -11.89 8.57
CA LEU A 94 4.80 -10.57 7.98
C LEU A 94 3.34 -10.29 7.59
N VAL A 95 2.83 -9.14 8.00
CA VAL A 95 1.52 -8.62 7.56
C VAL A 95 1.74 -7.23 6.98
N ASP A 96 1.40 -7.07 5.70
CA ASP A 96 1.60 -5.81 5.00
C ASP A 96 0.46 -5.57 3.99
N VAL A 97 -0.47 -4.71 4.38
CA VAL A 97 -1.60 -4.26 3.55
C VAL A 97 -1.33 -2.87 2.94
N GLY A 98 -0.09 -2.41 3.07
CA GLY A 98 0.33 -1.05 2.77
C GLY A 98 1.37 -0.96 1.65
N TYR A 99 1.83 -2.08 1.10
CA TYR A 99 2.81 -2.11 0.01
C TYR A 99 2.21 -1.91 -1.39
N GLY A 100 0.88 -2.00 -1.53
CA GLY A 100 0.22 -2.02 -2.84
C GLY A 100 0.40 -3.35 -3.57
N ALA A 101 0.33 -4.46 -2.83
CA ALA A 101 0.49 -5.83 -3.30
C ALA A 101 -0.64 -6.75 -2.77
N PRO A 102 -0.92 -7.90 -3.41
CA PRO A 102 -2.05 -8.77 -3.09
C PRO A 102 -1.76 -9.68 -1.88
N PHE A 103 -1.27 -9.12 -0.78
CA PHE A 103 -0.93 -9.86 0.43
C PHE A 103 -2.19 -10.09 1.28
N ASP A 104 -3.08 -10.95 0.76
CA ASP A 104 -4.39 -11.26 1.34
C ASP A 104 -4.33 -12.15 2.59
N ARG A 105 -3.12 -12.54 3.00
CA ARG A 105 -2.86 -13.41 4.15
C ARG A 105 -1.53 -13.04 4.82
N PRO A 106 -1.37 -13.35 6.11
CA PRO A 106 -0.09 -13.26 6.77
C PRO A 106 0.95 -14.13 6.07
N LEU A 107 2.10 -13.56 5.76
CA LEU A 107 3.19 -14.22 5.05
C LEU A 107 4.13 -14.87 6.08
N PRO A 108 4.34 -16.19 6.02
CA PRO A 108 5.19 -16.88 6.99
C PRO A 108 6.64 -16.40 6.90
N ARG A 109 7.32 -16.26 8.05
CA ARG A 109 8.74 -15.91 8.11
C ARG A 109 9.64 -17.07 8.54
N ASP A 110 9.06 -18.20 8.89
CA ASP A 110 9.72 -19.48 9.18
C ASP A 110 9.97 -20.30 7.90
N LEU A 111 10.44 -19.63 6.85
CA LEU A 111 10.64 -20.20 5.52
C LEU A 111 11.99 -20.94 5.41
N THR A 112 11.99 -22.09 4.76
CA THR A 112 13.20 -22.74 4.23
C THR A 112 13.51 -22.31 2.80
N ASP A 113 12.46 -22.09 2.02
CA ASP A 113 12.50 -21.72 0.61
C ASP A 113 11.69 -20.44 0.36
N ALA A 114 11.95 -19.78 -0.76
CA ALA A 114 11.23 -18.56 -1.10
C ALA A 114 9.71 -18.79 -1.24
N TYR A 115 8.91 -17.88 -0.69
CA TYR A 115 7.46 -17.88 -0.82
C TYR A 115 7.05 -16.92 -1.94
N VAL A 116 6.37 -17.44 -2.97
CA VAL A 116 6.03 -16.69 -4.18
C VAL A 116 4.53 -16.45 -4.27
N ILE A 117 4.16 -15.19 -4.47
CA ILE A 117 2.78 -14.74 -4.71
C ILE A 117 2.73 -14.17 -6.12
N THR A 118 1.78 -14.64 -6.93
CA THR A 118 1.64 -14.20 -8.33
C THR A 118 0.36 -13.39 -8.50
N CYS A 119 0.45 -12.26 -9.19
CA CYS A 119 -0.71 -11.48 -9.62
C CYS A 119 -0.45 -10.82 -10.98
N GLY A 120 -1.15 -11.30 -12.00
CA GLY A 120 -0.91 -10.91 -13.38
C GLY A 120 0.51 -11.24 -13.79
N ARG A 121 1.25 -10.18 -14.16
CA ARG A 121 2.66 -10.25 -14.61
C ARG A 121 3.67 -10.15 -13.46
N ASP A 122 3.18 -9.95 -12.24
CA ASP A 122 3.99 -9.68 -11.06
C ASP A 122 4.13 -10.93 -10.19
N GLN A 123 5.35 -11.13 -9.70
CA GLN A 123 5.70 -12.10 -8.68
C GLN A 123 6.29 -11.36 -7.49
N TYR A 124 5.71 -11.57 -6.32
CA TYR A 124 6.23 -11.09 -5.05
C TYR A 124 6.91 -12.25 -4.35
N ILE A 125 8.22 -12.13 -4.12
CA ILE A 125 9.07 -13.23 -3.67
C ILE A 125 9.60 -12.87 -2.28
N LEU A 126 9.07 -13.53 -1.24
CA LEU A 126 9.57 -13.41 0.12
C LEU A 126 10.68 -14.44 0.34
N GLN A 127 11.88 -13.96 0.62
CA GLN A 127 13.03 -14.81 0.92
C GLN A 127 13.02 -15.29 2.39
N PRO A 128 13.64 -16.44 2.67
CA PRO A 128 13.94 -16.87 4.04
C PRO A 128 14.65 -15.82 4.87
N ARG A 129 14.58 -15.99 6.20
CA ARG A 129 15.30 -15.10 7.11
C ARG A 129 16.81 -15.27 6.97
N ASP A 130 17.54 -14.16 6.97
CA ASP A 130 19.00 -14.15 7.11
C ASP A 130 19.42 -14.42 8.57
N GLU A 131 20.74 -14.46 8.81
CA GLU A 131 21.31 -14.68 10.15
C GLU A 131 20.94 -13.57 11.16
N ARG A 132 20.51 -12.40 10.68
CA ARG A 132 20.05 -11.27 11.50
C ARG A 132 18.53 -11.28 11.69
N GLY A 133 17.85 -12.32 11.18
CA GLY A 133 16.40 -12.45 11.25
C GLY A 133 15.65 -11.52 10.29
N ARG A 134 16.31 -10.89 9.32
CA ARG A 134 15.69 -10.04 8.29
C ARG A 134 15.20 -10.90 7.12
N SER A 135 14.19 -10.42 6.41
CA SER A 135 13.71 -11.07 5.17
C SER A 135 13.67 -10.04 4.05
N ARG A 136 13.95 -10.47 2.82
CA ARG A 136 13.80 -9.65 1.62
C ARG A 136 12.49 -9.99 0.93
N LEU A 137 11.71 -8.98 0.53
CA LEU A 137 10.59 -9.15 -0.38
C LEU A 137 10.90 -8.43 -1.70
N ASP A 138 10.91 -9.16 -2.80
CA ASP A 138 11.14 -8.61 -4.15
C ASP A 138 9.88 -8.66 -5.01
N LEU A 139 9.64 -7.58 -5.75
CA LEU A 139 8.71 -7.53 -6.88
C LEU A 139 9.48 -7.77 -8.18
N VAL A 140 9.13 -8.87 -8.84
CA VAL A 140 9.61 -9.24 -10.18
C VAL A 140 8.44 -9.14 -11.16
N ARG A 141 8.60 -8.37 -12.24
CA ARG A 141 7.60 -8.21 -13.29
C ARG A 141 8.16 -8.71 -14.61
N ASN A 142 7.50 -9.67 -15.25
CA ASN A 142 7.98 -10.33 -16.48
C ASN A 142 9.43 -10.84 -16.35
N GLY A 143 9.79 -11.44 -15.21
CA GLY A 143 11.14 -11.94 -14.94
C GLY A 143 12.20 -10.88 -14.64
N GLN A 144 11.84 -9.58 -14.64
CA GLN A 144 12.75 -8.50 -14.28
C GLN A 144 12.45 -7.98 -12.88
N HIS A 145 13.48 -7.82 -12.06
CA HIS A 145 13.37 -7.11 -10.78
C HIS A 145 12.90 -5.66 -11.00
N LYS A 146 11.92 -5.22 -10.22
CA LYS A 146 11.39 -3.85 -10.28
C LYS A 146 11.57 -3.10 -8.98
N HIS A 147 11.24 -3.74 -7.86
CA HIS A 147 11.33 -3.13 -6.55
C HIS A 147 11.43 -4.20 -5.46
N GLY A 148 11.64 -3.78 -4.22
CA GLY A 148 11.57 -4.66 -3.06
C GLY A 148 12.05 -3.96 -1.80
N TYR A 149 11.84 -4.60 -0.66
CA TYR A 149 12.25 -4.08 0.63
C TYR A 149 12.86 -5.16 1.53
N ASP A 150 13.73 -4.73 2.42
CA ASP A 150 14.34 -5.58 3.44
C ASP A 150 13.71 -5.31 4.80
N ILE A 151 13.01 -6.30 5.33
CA ILE A 151 12.27 -6.23 6.59
C ILE A 151 13.25 -6.21 7.76
N ASN A 152 13.16 -5.19 8.61
CA ASN A 152 13.83 -5.15 9.90
C ASN A 152 12.89 -5.69 10.97
N PRO A 153 13.19 -6.84 11.61
CA PRO A 153 12.27 -7.46 12.56
C PRO A 153 12.17 -6.72 13.91
N THR A 154 12.99 -5.69 14.11
CA THR A 154 13.02 -4.94 15.35
C THR A 154 11.74 -4.10 15.48
N PRO A 155 10.97 -4.23 16.58
CA PRO A 155 9.83 -3.37 16.83
C PRO A 155 10.22 -1.88 16.84
N ARG A 156 9.28 -1.04 16.39
CA ARG A 156 9.40 0.40 16.31
C ARG A 156 8.14 1.07 16.87
N HIS A 157 8.31 2.24 17.45
CA HIS A 157 7.22 3.16 17.72
C HIS A 157 6.90 3.99 16.48
N ILE A 158 5.63 4.38 16.31
CA ILE A 158 5.23 5.18 15.15
C ILE A 158 5.95 6.53 15.08
N ASP A 159 6.31 7.10 16.23
CA ASP A 159 7.04 8.37 16.33
C ASP A 159 8.43 8.31 15.65
N GLU A 160 9.03 7.13 15.57
CA GLU A 160 10.32 6.92 14.86
C GLU A 160 10.17 7.13 13.34
N PHE A 161 8.97 6.97 12.80
CA PHE A 161 8.65 7.23 11.39
C PHE A 161 8.17 8.66 11.14
N GLN A 162 7.92 9.47 12.17
CA GLN A 162 7.33 10.81 12.04
C GLN A 162 8.14 11.68 11.06
N GLY A 163 9.47 11.60 11.14
CA GLY A 163 10.36 12.28 10.20
C GLY A 163 10.06 11.88 8.76
N VAL A 164 10.09 10.59 8.43
CA VAL A 164 9.86 10.12 7.05
C VAL A 164 8.44 10.40 6.58
N ILE A 165 7.44 10.25 7.45
CA ILE A 165 6.04 10.60 7.17
C ILE A 165 5.93 12.08 6.80
N GLN A 166 6.50 13.00 7.58
CA GLN A 166 6.49 14.43 7.28
C GLN A 166 7.22 14.75 5.97
N HIS A 167 8.37 14.11 5.72
CA HIS A 167 9.10 14.28 4.46
C HIS A 167 8.28 13.82 3.24
N SER A 168 7.40 12.83 3.40
CA SER A 168 6.51 12.36 2.32
C SER A 168 5.42 13.36 1.90
N TYR A 169 5.27 14.49 2.61
CA TYR A 169 4.35 15.59 2.27
C TYR A 169 5.05 16.79 1.61
N ARG A 170 6.35 16.70 1.33
CA ARG A 170 7.06 17.75 0.61
C ARG A 170 6.64 17.81 -0.85
N ALA A 171 6.78 18.98 -1.45
CA ALA A 171 6.33 19.25 -2.82
C ALA A 171 7.03 18.35 -3.86
N GLU A 172 8.24 17.86 -3.58
CA GLU A 172 9.00 16.96 -4.44
C GLU A 172 8.73 15.47 -4.20
N ALA A 173 7.92 15.11 -3.19
CA ALA A 173 7.67 13.73 -2.84
C ALA A 173 6.83 13.01 -3.90
N THR A 174 7.14 11.75 -4.20
CA THR A 174 6.46 10.96 -5.25
C THR A 174 4.93 10.98 -5.11
N PHE A 175 4.41 10.72 -3.91
CA PHE A 175 2.95 10.68 -3.66
C PHE A 175 2.29 12.06 -3.52
N MET A 176 3.04 13.14 -3.78
CA MET A 176 2.51 14.49 -3.96
C MET A 176 2.62 14.95 -5.43
N ASN A 177 3.11 14.10 -6.34
CA ASN A 177 3.31 14.41 -7.77
C ASN A 177 2.82 13.28 -8.72
N THR A 178 2.21 12.24 -8.17
CA THR A 178 1.68 11.10 -8.95
C THR A 178 0.32 10.74 -8.36
N LEU A 179 -0.57 10.16 -9.17
CA LEU A 179 -1.75 9.47 -8.66
C LEU A 179 -1.48 7.97 -8.67
N LEU A 180 -1.47 7.32 -7.51
CA LEU A 180 -1.32 5.86 -7.41
C LEU A 180 -2.44 5.28 -6.55
N ILE A 181 -3.21 4.36 -7.13
CA ILE A 181 -4.25 3.60 -6.44
C ILE A 181 -4.06 2.13 -6.81
N ALA A 182 -3.87 1.25 -5.84
CA ALA A 182 -3.86 -0.19 -6.03
C ALA A 182 -4.96 -0.82 -5.17
N ARG A 183 -5.96 -1.39 -5.84
CA ARG A 183 -7.12 -2.04 -5.22
C ARG A 183 -7.13 -3.51 -5.56
N PHE A 184 -7.30 -4.34 -4.55
CA PHE A 184 -7.31 -5.79 -4.67
C PHE A 184 -8.70 -6.35 -4.40
N PHE A 185 -9.00 -7.45 -5.07
CA PHE A 185 -10.20 -8.25 -4.91
C PHE A 185 -9.77 -9.72 -4.88
N PRO A 186 -10.63 -10.66 -4.43
CA PRO A 186 -10.26 -12.07 -4.28
C PRO A 186 -9.66 -12.77 -5.52
N ARG A 187 -9.94 -12.27 -6.74
CA ARG A 187 -9.43 -12.86 -7.98
C ARG A 187 -8.82 -11.86 -8.96
N ARG A 188 -8.90 -10.57 -8.65
CA ARG A 188 -8.44 -9.52 -9.57
C ARG A 188 -7.80 -8.36 -8.82
N SER A 189 -7.00 -7.57 -9.52
CA SER A 189 -6.51 -6.29 -9.03
C SER A 189 -6.71 -5.21 -10.09
N LEU A 190 -6.85 -3.98 -9.60
CA LEU A 190 -6.84 -2.77 -10.42
C LEU A 190 -5.76 -1.86 -9.86
N VAL A 191 -4.87 -1.39 -10.73
CA VAL A 191 -3.85 -0.40 -10.40
C VAL A 191 -3.99 0.78 -11.34
N VAL A 192 -4.16 1.97 -10.79
CA VAL A 192 -4.09 3.25 -11.51
C VAL A 192 -2.77 3.89 -11.12
N HIS A 193 -1.92 4.16 -12.11
CA HIS A 193 -0.74 5.00 -11.94
C HIS A 193 -0.77 6.12 -12.99
N ASN A 194 -1.05 7.34 -12.55
CA ASN A 194 -1.43 8.46 -13.42
C ASN A 194 -2.55 8.03 -14.39
N PHE A 195 -2.29 8.07 -15.70
CA PHE A 195 -3.26 7.67 -16.72
C PHE A 195 -3.22 6.18 -17.05
N THR A 196 -2.23 5.43 -16.57
CA THR A 196 -2.11 4.01 -16.86
C THR A 196 -2.97 3.21 -15.90
N VAL A 197 -3.87 2.41 -16.46
CA VAL A 197 -4.67 1.41 -15.73
C VAL A 197 -4.11 0.03 -16.05
N ILE A 198 -3.84 -0.74 -15.00
CA ILE A 198 -3.48 -2.15 -15.09
C ILE A 198 -4.57 -2.96 -14.41
N GLU A 199 -5.13 -3.92 -15.13
CA GLU A 199 -6.06 -4.91 -14.58
C GLU A 199 -5.39 -6.27 -14.62
N ALA A 200 -5.42 -7.01 -13.51
CA ALA A 200 -4.85 -8.35 -13.47
C ALA A 200 -5.84 -9.35 -12.88
N GLU A 201 -5.87 -10.56 -13.44
CA GLU A 201 -6.62 -11.72 -12.96
C GLU A 201 -5.79 -12.98 -13.16
N GLY A 202 -5.55 -13.74 -12.08
CA GLY A 202 -4.65 -14.89 -12.09
C GLY A 202 -3.24 -14.50 -12.58
N THR A 203 -2.81 -15.05 -13.71
CA THR A 203 -1.52 -14.77 -14.37
C THR A 203 -1.63 -13.83 -15.57
N HIS A 204 -2.83 -13.31 -15.86
CA HIS A 204 -3.07 -12.40 -16.97
C HIS A 204 -3.15 -10.97 -16.47
N ALA A 205 -2.57 -10.02 -17.23
CA ALA A 205 -2.77 -8.60 -16.98
C ALA A 205 -2.93 -7.85 -18.30
N THR A 206 -3.84 -6.89 -18.31
CA THR A 206 -4.03 -5.92 -19.40
C THR A 206 -3.62 -4.54 -18.92
N SER A 207 -3.22 -3.68 -19.85
CA SER A 207 -2.90 -2.28 -19.56
C SER A 207 -3.58 -1.39 -20.59
N ARG A 208 -4.07 -0.23 -20.17
CA ARG A 208 -4.60 0.81 -21.03
C ARG A 208 -4.29 2.19 -20.48
N VAL A 209 -4.14 3.16 -21.38
CA VAL A 209 -3.88 4.56 -21.02
C VAL A 209 -5.18 5.35 -21.18
N LEU A 210 -5.55 6.09 -20.14
CA LEU A 210 -6.69 7.02 -20.13
C LEU A 210 -6.28 8.33 -20.83
N ALA A 211 -7.19 8.91 -21.60
CA ALA A 211 -6.89 10.02 -22.49
C ALA A 211 -6.93 11.40 -21.81
N SER A 212 -7.53 11.52 -20.62
CA SER A 212 -7.72 12.81 -19.95
C SER A 212 -7.99 12.68 -18.46
N ASP A 213 -7.83 13.78 -17.72
CA ASP A 213 -8.20 13.89 -16.30
C ASP A 213 -9.67 13.55 -16.06
N ALA A 214 -10.55 13.94 -17.00
CA ALA A 214 -11.98 13.66 -16.92
C ALA A 214 -12.28 12.16 -17.04
N GLU A 215 -11.55 11.44 -17.90
CA GLU A 215 -11.64 9.98 -18.03
C GLU A 215 -11.02 9.28 -16.82
N LEU A 216 -9.88 9.76 -16.32
CA LEU A 216 -9.23 9.28 -15.10
C LEU A 216 -10.15 9.35 -13.89
N ALA A 217 -10.73 10.52 -13.62
CA ALA A 217 -11.66 10.69 -12.51
C ALA A 217 -12.93 9.84 -12.67
N ALA A 218 -13.46 9.71 -13.90
CA ALA A 218 -14.60 8.84 -14.16
C ALA A 218 -14.28 7.37 -13.91
N PHE A 219 -13.10 6.91 -14.35
CA PHE A 219 -12.66 5.53 -14.14
C PHE A 219 -12.48 5.22 -12.65
N VAL A 220 -11.77 6.09 -11.92
CA VAL A 220 -11.57 5.92 -10.47
C VAL A 220 -12.91 5.90 -9.75
N ALA A 221 -13.85 6.79 -10.08
CA ALA A 221 -15.17 6.78 -9.47
C ALA A 221 -15.97 5.51 -9.76
N GLN A 222 -15.92 5.00 -11.00
CA GLN A 222 -16.71 3.83 -11.37
C GLN A 222 -16.11 2.51 -10.87
N GLN A 223 -14.78 2.38 -10.89
CA GLN A 223 -14.09 1.09 -10.64
C GLN A 223 -13.42 1.01 -9.27
N MET A 224 -13.03 2.15 -8.71
CA MET A 224 -12.44 2.25 -7.37
C MET A 224 -13.43 2.78 -6.33
N GLU A 225 -14.61 3.23 -6.76
CA GLU A 225 -15.71 3.73 -5.90
C GLU A 225 -15.35 4.99 -5.08
N MET A 226 -14.29 5.71 -5.45
CA MET A 226 -13.95 6.98 -4.82
C MET A 226 -14.76 8.13 -5.44
N PRO A 227 -15.29 9.09 -4.66
CA PRO A 227 -16.12 10.18 -5.18
C PRO A 227 -15.43 10.97 -6.30
N ARG A 228 -16.14 11.16 -7.42
CA ARG A 228 -15.55 11.75 -8.63
C ARG A 228 -15.06 13.18 -8.41
N ASP A 229 -15.80 13.97 -7.66
CA ASP A 229 -15.49 15.35 -7.31
C ASP A 229 -14.21 15.46 -6.48
N ILE A 230 -14.04 14.58 -5.49
CA ILE A 230 -12.80 14.45 -4.70
C ILE A 230 -11.62 14.10 -5.62
N VAL A 231 -11.79 13.11 -6.49
CA VAL A 231 -10.72 12.70 -7.41
C VAL A 231 -10.34 13.82 -8.37
N GLN A 232 -11.32 14.58 -8.88
CA GLN A 232 -11.06 15.75 -9.74
C GLN A 232 -10.29 16.84 -9.00
N ASP A 233 -10.66 17.14 -7.76
CA ASP A 233 -9.93 18.10 -6.92
C ASP A 233 -8.48 17.66 -6.69
N VAL A 234 -8.27 16.39 -6.36
CA VAL A 234 -6.93 15.82 -6.15
C VAL A 234 -6.08 15.88 -7.43
N ILE A 235 -6.64 15.50 -8.60
CA ILE A 235 -5.93 15.59 -9.88
C ILE A 235 -5.54 17.03 -10.19
N ALA A 236 -6.45 17.98 -9.97
CA ALA A 236 -6.18 19.41 -10.17
C ALA A 236 -5.07 19.91 -9.22
N HIS A 237 -5.06 19.46 -7.97
CA HIS A 237 -4.05 19.83 -6.97
C HIS A 237 -2.66 19.23 -7.27
N LEU A 238 -2.61 17.99 -7.75
CA LEU A 238 -1.34 17.34 -8.13
C LEU A 238 -0.63 18.06 -9.29
N GLY A 239 -1.36 18.86 -10.07
CA GLY A 239 -0.78 19.74 -11.08
C GLY A 239 -0.18 18.99 -12.26
N GLY A 240 -1.00 18.72 -13.28
CA GLY A 240 -0.54 18.19 -14.57
C GLY A 240 0.19 16.85 -14.45
N LEU A 241 -0.55 15.78 -14.18
CA LEU A 241 0.00 14.42 -14.20
C LEU A 241 0.69 14.17 -15.55
N HIS A 242 1.92 13.66 -15.53
CA HIS A 242 2.68 13.39 -16.74
C HIS A 242 2.84 11.89 -16.96
N GLY A 243 2.44 11.41 -18.14
CA GLY A 243 2.87 10.15 -18.79
C GLY A 243 2.90 8.88 -17.94
N ASP A 244 3.47 7.81 -18.52
CA ASP A 244 3.58 6.50 -17.86
C ASP A 244 4.63 6.58 -16.74
N ALA A 245 4.19 6.58 -15.48
CA ALA A 245 5.09 6.77 -14.34
C ALA A 245 5.90 5.51 -13.97
N TRP A 246 5.87 4.48 -14.82
CA TRP A 246 6.74 3.30 -14.72
C TRP A 246 7.88 3.29 -15.75
N GLY A 247 7.94 4.27 -16.65
CA GLY A 247 8.91 4.31 -17.75
C GLY A 247 8.53 3.42 -18.93
#